data_AF-N9XFE3-F1
#
_entry.id   AF-N9XFE3-F1
#
_cell.length_a   1.000
_cell.length_b   1.000
_cell.length_c   1.000
_cell.angle_alpha   90.00
_cell.angle_beta   90.00
_cell.angle_gamma   90.00
#
_symmetry.space_group_name_H-M   'P 1'
#
loop_
_entity.id
_entity.type
_entity.pdbx_description
1 polymer ?
#
loop_
_entity_poly.entity_id
_entity_poly.type
_entity_poly.pdbx_seq_one_letter_code
_entity_poly.pdbx_strand_id
1 'polypeptide(L)'
;MKNFNDSIKYIYDYYGPEVETKKFYEELEELRQAVRNDDRENIKEEIADVYITTVHMMNKYNISEEEIQRLIEFKIGRQKHRMLTEKIEKLKGKLTDKNKLKLRVYIENLKNNK
;
A
#
# COMPACT_ATOMS: atom_id res chain seq x y z
N MET A 1 19.15 1.34 7.86
CA MET A 1 18.20 1.99 8.79
C MET A 1 18.21 1.19 10.08
N LYS A 2 18.18 1.83 11.26
CA LYS A 2 17.95 1.10 12.52
C LYS A 2 16.65 0.31 12.38
N ASN A 3 16.64 -0.94 12.85
CA ASN A 3 15.43 -1.75 12.92
C ASN A 3 14.51 -1.16 14.00
N PHE A 4 13.62 -0.23 13.62
CA PHE A 4 12.67 0.37 14.55
C PHE A 4 11.57 -0.62 14.94
N ASN A 5 11.38 -1.71 14.20
CA ASN A 5 10.35 -2.72 14.48
C ASN A 5 10.56 -3.40 15.83
N ASP A 6 11.81 -3.60 16.25
CA ASP A 6 12.09 -4.16 17.58
C ASP A 6 11.61 -3.22 18.69
N SER A 7 11.74 -1.90 18.48
CA SER A 7 11.26 -0.88 19.43
C SER A 7 9.74 -0.77 19.42
N ILE A 8 9.11 -0.82 18.24
CA ILE A 8 7.66 -0.83 18.08
C ILE A 8 7.06 -2.08 18.73
N LYS A 9 7.67 -3.25 18.51
CA LYS A 9 7.25 -4.50 19.15
C LYS A 9 7.38 -4.42 20.67
N TYR A 10 8.45 -3.81 21.19
CA TYR A 10 8.59 -3.60 22.63
C TYR A 10 7.46 -2.74 23.22
N ILE A 11 7.06 -1.68 22.52
CA ILE A 11 5.91 -0.84 22.92
C ILE A 11 4.63 -1.66 22.95
N TYR A 12 4.36 -2.43 21.89
CA TYR A 12 3.21 -3.33 21.81
C TYR A 12 3.17 -4.36 22.94
N ASP A 13 4.31 -5.01 23.23
CA ASP A 13 4.44 -6.02 24.28
C ASP A 13 4.21 -5.41 25.69
N TYR A 14 4.51 -4.11 25.87
CA TYR A 14 4.31 -3.39 27.13
C TYR A 14 2.85 -3.00 27.38
N TYR A 15 2.18 -2.38 26.41
CA TYR A 15 0.79 -1.90 26.56
C TYR A 15 -0.26 -2.99 26.30
N GLY A 16 0.07 -3.96 25.46
CA GLY A 16 -0.79 -5.09 25.15
C GLY A 16 -1.83 -4.83 24.04
N PRO A 17 -2.44 -5.91 23.53
CA PRO A 17 -3.22 -5.90 22.29
C PRO A 17 -4.45 -4.98 22.32
N GLU A 18 -5.16 -4.88 23.45
CA GLU A 18 -6.40 -4.10 23.52
C GLU A 18 -6.14 -2.59 23.48
N VAL A 19 -5.12 -2.13 24.22
CA VAL A 19 -4.71 -0.72 24.25
C VAL A 19 -4.23 -0.30 22.87
N GLU A 20 -3.38 -1.10 22.26
CA GLU A 20 -2.82 -0.81 20.94
C GLU A 20 -3.86 -0.87 19.82
N THR A 21 -4.89 -1.71 19.95
CA THR A 21 -6.03 -1.70 19.02
C THR A 21 -6.83 -0.41 19.13
N LYS A 22 -7.05 0.10 20.34
CA LYS A 22 -7.74 1.39 20.54
C LYS A 22 -6.92 2.53 19.94
N LYS A 23 -5.60 2.53 20.19
CA LYS A 23 -4.69 3.54 19.65
C LYS A 23 -4.69 3.54 18.12
N PHE A 24 -4.63 2.37 17.49
CA PHE A 24 -4.77 2.26 16.02
C PHE A 24 -6.03 2.95 15.48
N TYR A 25 -7.19 2.83 16.14
CA TYR A 25 -8.41 3.52 15.69
C TYR A 25 -8.38 5.03 15.96
N GLU A 26 -7.74 5.46 17.04
CA GLU A 26 -7.52 6.87 17.37
C GLU A 26 -6.68 7.55 16.30
N GLU A 27 -5.50 6.99 15.97
CA GLU A 27 -4.58 7.54 14.97
C GLU A 27 -5.20 7.61 13.57
N LEU A 28 -6.05 6.63 13.21
CA LEU A 28 -6.79 6.67 11.94
C LEU A 28 -7.78 7.84 11.89
N GLU A 29 -8.41 8.16 13.01
CA GLU A 29 -9.36 9.27 13.11
C GLU A 29 -8.62 10.62 13.14
N GLU A 30 -7.48 10.70 13.82
CA GLU A 30 -6.60 11.89 13.83
C GLU A 30 -6.06 12.17 12.43
N LEU A 31 -5.55 11.16 11.72
CA LEU A 31 -5.15 11.29 10.32
C LEU A 31 -6.31 11.75 9.43
N ARG A 32 -7.51 11.19 9.63
CA ARG A 32 -8.71 11.61 8.87
C ARG A 32 -9.02 13.08 9.10
N GLN A 33 -8.91 13.57 10.33
CA GLN A 33 -9.14 14.97 10.67
C GLN A 33 -8.05 15.88 10.08
N ALA A 34 -6.79 15.47 10.16
CA ALA A 34 -5.66 16.19 9.57
C ALA A 34 -5.83 16.36 8.05
N VAL A 35 -6.20 15.28 7.34
CA VAL A 35 -6.50 15.32 5.90
C VAL A 35 -7.70 16.22 5.59
N ARG A 36 -8.76 16.18 6.42
CA ARG A 36 -9.94 17.04 6.23
C ARG A 36 -9.61 18.52 6.36
N ASN A 37 -8.65 18.86 7.23
CA ASN A 37 -8.25 20.23 7.49
C ASN A 37 -7.15 20.73 6.55
N ASP A 38 -6.64 19.89 5.64
CA ASP A 38 -5.49 20.17 4.74
C ASP A 38 -4.24 20.65 5.51
N ASP A 39 -4.06 20.14 6.74
CA ASP A 39 -2.94 20.50 7.61
C ASP A 39 -1.76 19.59 7.34
N ARG A 40 -0.83 20.03 6.48
CA ARG A 40 0.31 19.23 6.04
C ARG A 40 1.19 18.75 7.19
N GLU A 41 1.44 19.58 8.20
CA GLU A 41 2.34 19.20 9.30
C GLU A 41 1.67 18.16 10.19
N ASN A 42 0.38 18.35 10.49
CA ASN A 42 -0.37 17.34 11.24
C ASN A 42 -0.48 16.04 10.43
N ILE A 43 -0.82 16.10 9.14
CA ILE A 43 -0.88 14.90 8.26
C ILE A 43 0.41 14.08 8.33
N LYS A 44 1.57 14.74 8.35
CA LYS A 44 2.88 14.07 8.42
C LYS A 44 3.07 13.34 9.76
N GLU A 45 2.65 13.94 10.86
CA GLU A 45 2.69 13.32 12.21
C GLU A 45 1.73 12.13 12.28
N GLU A 46 0.47 12.33 11.92
CA GLU A 46 -0.54 11.27 11.98
C GLU A 46 -0.24 10.10 11.02
N ILE A 47 0.42 10.34 9.88
CA ILE A 47 0.90 9.25 9.01
C ILE A 47 1.94 8.39 9.74
N ALA A 48 2.83 9.00 10.53
CA ALA A 48 3.84 8.27 11.28
C ALA A 48 3.19 7.44 12.40
N ASP A 49 2.22 8.01 13.11
CA ASP A 49 1.52 7.30 14.18
C ASP A 49 0.62 6.18 13.66
N VAL A 50 -0.08 6.39 12.54
CA VAL A 50 -0.80 5.32 11.81
C VAL A 50 0.17 4.24 11.33
N TYR A 51 1.37 4.59 10.87
CA TYR A 51 2.36 3.59 10.46
C TYR A 51 2.81 2.72 11.65
N ILE A 52 3.14 3.33 12.80
CA ILE A 52 3.54 2.62 14.02
C ILE A 52 2.43 1.68 14.49
N THR A 53 1.21 2.20 14.61
CA THR A 53 0.06 1.40 15.07
C THR A 53 -0.36 0.34 14.04
N THR A 54 -0.08 0.53 12.75
CA THR A 54 -0.22 -0.54 11.73
C THR A 54 0.74 -1.69 12.00
N VAL A 55 2.00 -1.40 12.37
CA VAL A 55 2.96 -2.44 12.76
C VAL A 55 2.52 -3.15 14.05
N HIS A 56 1.90 -2.44 15.01
CA HIS A 56 1.24 -3.08 16.16
C HIS A 56 0.14 -4.05 15.74
N MET A 57 -0.67 -3.69 14.74
CA MET A 57 -1.70 -4.60 14.21
C MET A 57 -1.08 -5.80 13.49
N MET A 58 0.01 -5.61 12.76
CA MET A 58 0.77 -6.72 12.16
C MET A 58 1.27 -7.69 13.24
N ASN A 59 1.82 -7.18 14.35
CA ASN A 59 2.24 -7.99 15.49
C ASN A 59 1.06 -8.77 16.10
N LYS A 60 -0.08 -8.11 16.32
CA LYS A 60 -1.30 -8.72 16.88
C LYS A 60 -1.82 -9.89 16.05
N TYR A 61 -1.80 -9.76 14.73
CA TYR A 61 -2.31 -10.76 13.80
C TYR A 61 -1.22 -11.71 13.26
N ASN A 62 0.00 -11.61 13.78
CA ASN A 62 1.15 -12.41 13.33
C ASN A 62 1.37 -12.31 11.81
N ILE A 63 1.33 -11.09 11.28
CA ILE A 63 1.56 -10.78 9.86
C ILE A 63 2.98 -10.26 9.70
N SER A 64 3.76 -10.88 8.82
CA SER A 64 5.14 -10.48 8.57
C SER A 64 5.23 -9.30 7.57
N GLU A 65 6.33 -8.54 7.62
CA GLU A 65 6.60 -7.48 6.64
C GLU A 65 6.72 -8.04 5.22
N GLU A 66 7.32 -9.22 5.07
CA GLU A 66 7.49 -9.88 3.78
C GLU A 66 6.14 -10.28 3.17
N GLU A 67 5.16 -10.70 3.99
CA GLU A 67 3.80 -10.96 3.52
C GLU A 67 3.14 -9.70 2.96
N ILE A 68 3.24 -8.58 3.69
CA ILE A 68 2.71 -7.29 3.26
C ILE A 68 3.42 -6.80 2.01
N GLN A 69 4.75 -6.90 1.95
CA GLN A 69 5.54 -6.45 0.80
C GLN A 69 5.15 -7.22 -0.48
N ARG A 70 5.04 -8.55 -0.40
CA ARG A 70 4.58 -9.37 -1.55
C ARG A 70 3.18 -8.94 -2.03
N LEU A 71 2.27 -8.66 -1.09
CA LEU A 71 0.92 -8.19 -1.43
C LEU A 71 0.92 -6.80 -2.06
N ILE A 72 1.78 -5.89 -1.60
CA ILE A 72 1.94 -4.54 -2.17
C ILE A 72 2.46 -4.64 -3.61
N GLU A 73 3.54 -5.40 -3.84
CA GLU A 73 4.13 -5.58 -5.17
C GLU A 73 3.10 -6.12 -6.17
N PHE A 74 2.35 -7.14 -5.76
CA PHE A 74 1.27 -7.71 -6.55
C PHE A 74 0.15 -6.69 -6.86
N LYS A 75 -0.29 -5.91 -5.86
CA LYS A 75 -1.32 -4.88 -6.05
C LYS A 75 -0.83 -3.77 -6.99
N ILE A 76 0.41 -3.31 -6.86
CA ILE A 76 1.03 -2.31 -7.73
C ILE A 76 1.13 -2.84 -9.16
N GLY A 77 1.61 -4.08 -9.36
CA GLY A 77 1.68 -4.71 -10.67
C GLY A 77 0.31 -4.76 -11.35
N ARG A 78 -0.74 -5.10 -10.59
CA ARG A 78 -2.13 -5.11 -11.07
C ARG A 78 -2.61 -3.71 -11.48
N GLN A 79 -2.28 -2.67 -10.71
CA GLN A 79 -2.64 -1.29 -11.06
C GLN A 79 -1.92 -0.83 -12.34
N LYS A 80 -0.62 -1.10 -12.45
CA LYS A 80 0.17 -0.79 -13.66
C LYS A 80 -0.42 -1.46 -14.90
N HIS A 81 -0.86 -2.71 -14.77
CA HIS A 81 -1.54 -3.41 -15.87
C HIS A 81 -2.82 -2.71 -16.31
N ARG A 82 -3.68 -2.30 -15.36
CA ARG A 82 -4.91 -1.55 -15.66
C ARG A 82 -4.60 -0.23 -16.38
N MET A 83 -3.67 0.56 -15.86
CA MET A 83 -3.25 1.83 -16.45
C MET A 83 -2.78 1.65 -17.90
N LEU A 84 -2.00 0.58 -18.16
CA LEU A 84 -1.55 0.24 -19.50
C LEU A 84 -2.75 -0.12 -20.41
N THR A 85 -3.65 -0.99 -19.95
CA THR A 85 -4.84 -1.38 -20.72
C THR A 85 -5.69 -0.15 -21.09
N GLU A 86 -5.95 0.75 -20.14
CA GLU A 86 -6.68 2.00 -20.40
C GLU A 86 -5.98 2.88 -21.43
N LYS A 87 -4.65 3.01 -21.36
CA LYS A 87 -3.85 3.76 -22.34
C LYS A 87 -3.95 3.14 -23.72
N ILE A 88 -3.97 1.81 -23.80
CA ILE A 88 -4.11 1.06 -25.05
C ILE A 88 -5.49 1.27 -25.68
N GLU A 89 -6.57 1.15 -24.90
CA GLU A 89 -7.94 1.39 -25.40
C GLU A 89 -8.06 2.80 -26.00
N LYS A 90 -7.52 3.82 -25.32
CA LYS A 90 -7.49 5.20 -25.83
C LYS A 90 -6.72 5.36 -27.15
N LEU A 91 -5.76 4.48 -27.44
CA LEU A 91 -4.92 4.51 -28.63
C LEU A 91 -5.45 3.62 -29.77
N LYS A 92 -6.37 2.69 -29.53
CA LYS A 92 -6.85 1.73 -30.56
C LYS A 92 -7.38 2.39 -31.82
N GLY A 93 -8.02 3.56 -31.73
CA GLY A 93 -8.47 4.34 -32.88
C GLY A 93 -7.36 5.04 -33.69
N LYS A 94 -6.11 4.99 -33.22
CA LYS A 94 -4.94 5.67 -33.81
C LYS A 94 -3.80 4.70 -34.18
N LEU A 95 -3.98 3.39 -33.94
CA LEU A 95 -2.94 2.38 -34.12
C LEU A 95 -3.05 1.69 -35.48
N THR A 96 -1.92 1.57 -36.18
CA THR A 96 -1.78 0.70 -37.35
C THR A 96 -1.85 -0.77 -36.95
N ASP A 97 -2.18 -1.67 -37.88
CA ASP A 97 -2.35 -3.10 -37.57
C ASP A 97 -1.06 -3.77 -37.06
N LYS A 98 0.11 -3.32 -37.54
CA LYS A 98 1.42 -3.74 -37.03
C LYS A 98 1.61 -3.38 -35.55
N ASN A 99 1.12 -2.22 -35.13
CA ASN A 99 1.22 -1.79 -33.74
C ASN A 99 0.21 -2.52 -32.84
N LYS A 100 -0.99 -2.84 -33.35
CA LYS A 100 -1.98 -3.66 -32.63
C LYS A 100 -1.42 -5.06 -32.32
N LEU A 101 -0.71 -5.68 -33.26
CA LEU A 101 -0.12 -7.02 -33.09
C LEU A 101 0.99 -7.02 -32.02
N LYS A 102 1.94 -6.09 -32.08
CA LYS A 102 3.01 -5.97 -31.06
C LYS A 102 2.43 -5.77 -29.65
N LEU A 103 1.36 -4.99 -29.55
CA LEU A 103 0.70 -4.68 -28.31
C LEU A 103 -0.01 -5.89 -27.70
N ARG A 104 -0.65 -6.71 -28.54
CA ARG A 104 -1.28 -7.97 -28.13
C ARG A 104 -0.26 -8.94 -27.53
N VAL A 105 0.89 -9.13 -28.20
CA VAL A 105 2.00 -9.97 -27.72
C VAL A 105 2.55 -9.45 -26.39
N TYR A 106 2.73 -8.14 -26.25
CA TYR A 106 3.19 -7.53 -24.99
C TYR A 106 2.21 -7.79 -23.83
N ILE A 107 0.91 -7.64 -24.06
CA ILE A 107 -0.12 -7.93 -23.05
C ILE A 107 -0.16 -9.42 -22.67
N GLU A 108 -0.04 -10.33 -23.64
CA GLU A 108 0.01 -11.78 -23.37
C GLU A 108 1.21 -12.16 -22.51
N ASN A 109 2.39 -11.62 -22.80
CA ASN A 109 3.58 -11.84 -21.97
C ASN A 109 3.43 -11.30 -20.54
N LEU A 110 2.73 -10.17 -20.35
CA LEU A 110 2.42 -9.66 -19.02
C LEU A 110 1.41 -10.51 -18.24
N LYS A 111 0.52 -11.25 -18.93
CA LYS A 111 -0.44 -12.16 -18.29
C LYS A 111 0.19 -13.48 -17.88
N ASN A 112 1.24 -13.91 -18.58
CA ASN A 112 1.92 -15.19 -18.37
C ASN A 112 3.05 -15.12 -17.30
N ASN A 113 3.44 -13.92 -16.86
CA ASN A 113 4.31 -13.71 -15.70
C ASN A 113 3.52 -13.59 -14.37
N LYS A 114 2.37 -14.29 -14.29
CA LYS A 114 1.52 -14.36 -13.09
C LYS A 114 1.83 -15.58 -12.25
#